data_AF-A0A6P5H1T8-F1
#
_entry.id   AF-A0A6P5H1T8-F1
#
_cell.length_a   1.000
_cell.length_b   1.000
_cell.length_c   1.000
_cell.angle_alpha   90.00
_cell.angle_beta   90.00
_cell.angle_gamma   90.00
#
_symmetry.space_group_name_H-M   'P 1'
#
loop_
_entity.id
_entity.type
_entity.pdbx_description
1 polymer ?
#
loop_
_entity_poly.entity_id
_entity_poly.type
_entity_poly.pdbx_seq_one_letter_code
_entity_poly.pdbx_strand_id
1 'polypeptide(L)'
;MGRKNKLTITNESDEEEKKQPSSEEEDSALMSEEELELENQLADIPFEDLQRARADGSLTALPGKQKLKQKTSRANKKRPMEVSSKVPTKRFREVIQVPKKVVRDPRFESLCGTLDNEGFRKRYDFLFEVELPAEKQDKQLKSVPRKNVESEILSEHIKKEREAAKHGKRPYYLKKSEIRERKLIKKYNELKEGGKLDAYIEKRRKKNASKDHRYVPYKRPSNGGQQ
;
A
#
# COMPACT_ATOMS: atom_id res chain seq x y z
N MET A 1 -51.76 23.02 12.75
CA MET A 1 -50.62 22.22 12.23
C MET A 1 -49.97 22.98 11.07
N GLY A 2 -48.89 23.71 11.34
CA GLY A 2 -48.22 24.56 10.37
C GLY A 2 -47.43 23.74 9.35
N ARG A 3 -47.74 23.92 8.06
CA ARG A 3 -46.99 23.35 6.94
C ARG A 3 -45.71 24.18 6.73
N LYS A 4 -44.55 23.52 6.80
CA LYS A 4 -43.24 24.14 6.57
C LYS A 4 -42.93 24.08 5.06
N ASN A 5 -42.72 25.25 4.46
CA ASN A 5 -42.24 25.38 3.09
C ASN A 5 -40.75 25.04 3.04
N LYS A 6 -40.36 24.09 2.18
CA LYS A 6 -38.96 23.81 1.84
C LYS A 6 -38.69 24.43 0.47
N LEU A 7 -37.90 25.49 0.45
CA LEU A 7 -37.41 26.16 -0.75
C LEU A 7 -36.27 25.31 -1.33
N THR A 8 -36.40 24.89 -2.59
CA THR A 8 -35.31 24.32 -3.40
C THR A 8 -35.09 25.27 -4.58
N ILE A 9 -33.89 25.82 -4.69
CA ILE A 9 -33.45 26.66 -5.81
C ILE A 9 -32.07 26.15 -6.26
N THR A 10 -31.87 26.19 -7.58
CA THR A 10 -30.67 25.94 -8.41
C THR A 10 -30.36 24.50 -8.81
N ASN A 11 -30.01 24.18 -10.06
CA ASN A 11 -30.03 24.86 -11.37
C ASN A 11 -29.81 23.75 -12.42
N GLU A 12 -30.63 23.71 -13.47
CA GLU A 12 -30.28 23.11 -14.76
C GLU A 12 -29.43 24.12 -15.54
N SER A 13 -28.37 23.66 -16.23
CA SER A 13 -27.92 24.14 -17.55
C SER A 13 -26.61 23.45 -17.96
N ASP A 14 -26.69 22.80 -19.12
CA ASP A 14 -25.66 22.18 -19.95
C ASP A 14 -24.50 23.12 -20.35
N GLU A 15 -23.32 22.56 -20.61
CA GLU A 15 -22.72 22.44 -21.96
C GLU A 15 -21.18 22.29 -21.97
N GLU A 16 -20.76 21.47 -22.93
CA GLU A 16 -19.51 21.37 -23.69
C GLU A 16 -18.16 20.93 -23.10
N GLU A 17 -17.78 19.72 -23.55
CA GLU A 17 -16.43 19.22 -23.75
C GLU A 17 -15.60 20.12 -24.70
N LYS A 18 -14.32 20.33 -24.38
CA LYS A 18 -13.34 20.86 -25.32
C LYS A 18 -12.13 19.93 -25.44
N LYS A 19 -12.15 19.07 -26.47
CA LYS A 19 -10.97 18.35 -26.99
C LYS A 19 -10.07 19.33 -27.74
N GLN A 20 -8.76 19.18 -27.57
CA GLN A 20 -7.73 19.84 -28.39
C GLN A 20 -7.10 18.82 -29.37
N PRO A 21 -6.63 19.25 -30.56
CA PRO A 21 -6.34 18.40 -31.70
C PRO A 21 -4.85 18.04 -31.91
N SER A 22 -4.68 17.03 -32.78
CA SER A 22 -3.52 16.48 -33.50
C SER A 22 -2.25 17.33 -33.68
N SER A 23 -1.10 16.67 -33.51
CA SER A 23 0.16 16.97 -34.22
C SER A 23 1.01 15.70 -34.32
N GLU A 24 0.68 14.83 -35.29
CA GLU A 24 1.54 13.74 -35.76
C GLU A 24 1.70 13.95 -37.27
N GLU A 25 2.58 14.86 -37.64
CA GLU A 25 3.12 15.01 -39.00
C GLU A 25 4.56 15.48 -38.79
N GLU A 26 5.53 14.57 -38.96
CA GLU A 26 6.94 14.80 -39.33
C GLU A 26 7.76 13.53 -39.02
N ASP A 27 7.52 12.46 -39.80
CA ASP A 27 8.42 11.30 -39.92
C ASP A 27 8.49 10.90 -41.41
N SER A 28 9.11 11.74 -42.24
CA SER A 28 9.17 11.49 -43.69
C SER A 28 10.54 11.82 -44.31
N ALA A 29 11.65 11.44 -43.66
CA ALA A 29 12.96 11.88 -44.17
C ALA A 29 14.15 10.94 -44.02
N LEU A 30 13.99 9.61 -43.90
CA LEU A 30 15.09 8.65 -44.08
C LEU A 30 14.59 7.27 -44.60
N MET A 31 14.03 7.22 -45.80
CA MET A 31 13.83 5.95 -46.51
C MET A 31 15.13 5.55 -47.19
N SER A 32 15.61 4.33 -46.96
CA SER A 32 16.85 3.84 -47.57
C SER A 32 16.71 3.70 -49.09
N GLU A 33 17.81 3.81 -49.84
CA GLU A 33 17.79 3.68 -51.31
C GLU A 33 17.12 2.36 -51.75
N GLU A 34 17.32 1.27 -51.00
CA GLU A 34 16.66 -0.03 -51.22
C GLU A 34 15.12 0.04 -51.06
N GLU A 35 14.62 0.89 -50.17
CA GLU A 35 13.19 0.97 -49.86
C GLU A 35 12.42 1.72 -50.96
N LEU A 36 13.07 2.72 -51.57
CA LEU A 36 12.54 3.45 -52.72
C LEU A 36 12.51 2.58 -53.98
N GLU A 37 13.54 1.74 -54.18
CA GLU A 37 13.56 0.78 -55.29
C GLU A 37 12.44 -0.27 -55.16
N LEU A 38 12.16 -0.74 -53.94
CA LEU A 38 11.06 -1.65 -53.67
C LEU A 38 9.70 -1.01 -53.87
N GLU A 39 9.52 0.26 -53.49
CA GLU A 39 8.25 0.99 -53.70
C GLU A 39 7.95 1.18 -55.18
N ASN A 40 8.94 1.54 -55.98
CA ASN A 40 8.80 1.66 -57.43
C ASN A 40 8.44 0.32 -58.08
N GLN A 41 9.05 -0.80 -57.64
CA GLN A 41 8.72 -2.13 -58.13
C GLN A 41 7.30 -2.58 -57.74
N LEU A 42 6.84 -2.22 -56.54
CA LEU A 42 5.48 -2.52 -56.06
C LEU A 42 4.40 -1.70 -56.79
N ALA A 43 4.74 -0.49 -57.22
CA ALA A 43 3.82 0.39 -57.96
C ALA A 43 3.41 -0.20 -59.32
N ASP A 44 4.30 -0.98 -59.95
CA ASP A 44 4.06 -1.60 -61.27
C ASP A 44 3.29 -2.92 -61.20
N ILE A 45 3.07 -3.49 -60.01
CA ILE A 45 2.36 -4.76 -59.85
C ILE A 45 0.84 -4.51 -59.81
N PRO A 46 0.04 -5.20 -60.65
CA PRO A 46 -1.41 -5.01 -60.66
C PRO A 46 -2.04 -5.49 -59.36
N PHE A 47 -3.08 -4.77 -58.91
CA PHE A 47 -3.75 -4.96 -57.63
C PHE A 47 -4.24 -6.40 -57.35
N GLU A 48 -4.64 -7.12 -58.40
CA GLU A 48 -5.08 -8.52 -58.31
C GLU A 48 -3.96 -9.46 -57.82
N ASP A 49 -2.73 -9.23 -58.29
CA ASP A 49 -1.58 -10.06 -57.91
C ASP A 49 -1.18 -9.80 -56.44
N LEU A 50 -1.34 -8.55 -55.97
CA LEU A 50 -1.16 -8.19 -54.56
C LEU A 50 -2.21 -8.87 -53.66
N GLN A 51 -3.46 -8.96 -54.10
CA GLN A 51 -4.50 -9.68 -53.36
C GLN A 51 -4.25 -11.18 -53.30
N ARG A 52 -3.78 -11.80 -54.39
CA ARG A 52 -3.39 -13.22 -54.41
C ARG A 52 -2.23 -13.52 -53.46
N ALA A 53 -1.17 -12.73 -53.50
CA ALA A 53 -0.02 -12.90 -52.61
C ALA A 53 -0.41 -12.81 -51.12
N ARG A 54 -1.39 -11.97 -50.78
CA ARG A 54 -1.96 -11.89 -49.42
C ARG A 54 -2.84 -13.09 -49.06
N ALA A 55 -3.61 -13.60 -50.02
CA ALA A 55 -4.48 -14.76 -49.84
C ALA A 55 -3.70 -16.08 -49.68
N ASP A 56 -2.54 -16.21 -50.33
CA ASP A 56 -1.67 -17.38 -50.25
C ASP A 56 -1.06 -17.58 -48.86
N GLY A 57 -1.17 -16.59 -47.95
CA GLY A 57 -0.79 -16.71 -46.55
C GLY A 57 0.72 -16.84 -46.28
N SER A 58 1.54 -16.90 -47.33
CA SER A 58 3.01 -17.00 -47.29
C SER A 58 3.65 -15.92 -46.41
N LEU A 59 3.16 -14.67 -46.50
CA LEU A 59 3.65 -13.54 -45.69
C LEU A 59 3.32 -13.63 -44.19
N THR A 60 2.34 -14.47 -43.81
CA THR A 60 1.92 -14.64 -42.41
C THR A 60 2.56 -15.82 -41.71
N ALA A 61 3.29 -16.66 -42.45
CA ALA A 61 3.93 -17.87 -41.95
C ALA A 61 5.37 -17.62 -41.47
N LEU A 62 5.59 -16.63 -40.59
CA LEU A 62 6.69 -16.75 -39.64
C LEU A 62 6.29 -17.85 -38.62
N PRO A 63 7.16 -18.79 -38.24
CA PRO A 63 6.84 -19.79 -37.22
C PRO A 63 6.67 -19.09 -35.86
N GLY A 64 5.45 -18.61 -35.62
CA GLY A 64 5.06 -17.93 -34.40
C GLY A 64 5.14 -18.92 -33.24
N LYS A 65 6.07 -18.67 -32.32
CA LYS A 65 6.15 -19.38 -31.04
C LYS A 65 4.74 -19.44 -30.43
N GLN A 66 4.22 -20.66 -30.24
CA GLN A 66 2.97 -20.86 -29.51
C GLN A 66 3.12 -20.18 -28.14
N LYS A 67 2.43 -19.07 -27.92
CA LYS A 67 2.43 -18.37 -26.64
C LYS A 67 1.78 -19.30 -25.61
N LEU A 68 2.60 -20.04 -24.87
CA LEU A 68 2.16 -20.74 -23.66
C LEU A 68 1.41 -19.73 -22.80
N LYS A 69 0.10 -19.96 -22.61
CA LYS A 69 -0.73 -19.09 -21.77
C LYS A 69 -0.15 -19.09 -20.35
N GLN A 70 0.62 -18.06 -20.04
CA GLN A 70 1.16 -17.82 -18.71
C GLN A 70 -0.03 -17.71 -17.75
N LYS A 71 -0.09 -18.62 -16.76
CA LYS A 71 -1.12 -18.54 -15.71
C LYS A 71 -0.92 -17.22 -15.00
N THR A 72 -1.98 -16.41 -14.91
CA THR A 72 -1.92 -15.17 -14.14
C THR A 72 -1.62 -15.54 -12.69
N SER A 73 -0.45 -15.14 -12.20
CA SER A 73 -0.09 -15.32 -10.81
C SER A 73 -0.43 -14.04 -10.04
N ARG A 74 -0.66 -14.18 -8.74
CA ARG A 74 -0.91 -13.02 -7.87
C ARG A 74 0.34 -12.15 -7.83
N ALA A 75 0.18 -10.83 -7.99
CA ALA A 75 1.31 -9.89 -7.90
C ALA A 75 2.02 -9.92 -6.53
N ASN A 76 1.33 -10.33 -5.46
CA ASN A 76 1.91 -10.55 -4.14
C ASN A 76 1.15 -11.68 -3.42
N LYS A 77 1.82 -12.46 -2.56
CA LYS A 77 1.24 -13.60 -1.82
C LYS A 77 0.03 -13.23 -0.95
N LYS A 78 -0.12 -11.96 -0.58
CA LYS A 78 -1.25 -11.44 0.24
C LYS A 78 -2.33 -10.70 -0.54
N ARG A 79 -2.26 -10.64 -1.87
CA ARG A 79 -3.26 -9.98 -2.72
C ARG A 79 -4.15 -11.03 -3.40
N PRO A 80 -5.49 -10.89 -3.40
CA PRO A 80 -6.35 -11.76 -4.18
C PRO A 80 -6.03 -11.64 -5.68
N MET A 81 -6.32 -12.71 -6.42
CA MET A 81 -6.14 -12.71 -7.86
C MET A 81 -7.38 -12.11 -8.51
N GLU A 82 -7.22 -11.02 -9.25
CA GLU A 82 -8.29 -10.44 -10.05
C GLU A 82 -8.51 -11.32 -11.29
N VAL A 83 -9.73 -11.82 -11.47
CA VAL A 83 -10.15 -12.60 -12.65
C VAL A 83 -11.21 -11.81 -13.40
N SER A 84 -11.19 -11.88 -14.73
CA SER A 84 -12.18 -11.20 -15.57
C SER A 84 -13.57 -11.83 -15.39
N SER A 85 -14.57 -10.98 -15.18
CA SER A 85 -15.99 -11.38 -15.11
C SER A 85 -16.51 -11.97 -16.44
N LYS A 86 -15.78 -11.77 -17.54
CA LYS A 86 -16.12 -12.30 -18.87
C LYS A 86 -15.76 -13.77 -19.05
N VAL A 87 -15.08 -14.39 -18.08
CA VAL A 87 -14.70 -15.81 -18.17
C VAL A 87 -15.75 -16.65 -17.42
N PRO A 88 -16.44 -17.59 -18.10
CA PRO A 88 -17.46 -18.41 -17.47
C PRO A 88 -16.85 -19.29 -16.37
N THR A 89 -17.55 -19.42 -15.25
CA THR A 89 -17.14 -20.30 -14.15
C THR A 89 -17.27 -21.76 -14.58
N LYS A 90 -16.36 -22.62 -14.12
CA LYS A 90 -16.48 -24.06 -14.35
C LYS A 90 -17.65 -24.61 -13.52
N ARG A 91 -18.35 -25.62 -14.05
CA ARG A 91 -19.41 -26.34 -13.32
C ARG A 91 -18.87 -26.87 -12.00
N PHE A 92 -19.62 -26.66 -10.92
CA PHE A 92 -19.32 -27.26 -9.62
C PHE A 92 -19.36 -28.78 -9.76
N ARG A 93 -18.29 -29.45 -9.33
CA ARG A 93 -18.28 -30.92 -9.27
C ARG A 93 -19.03 -31.31 -8.01
N GLU A 94 -19.99 -32.22 -8.12
CA GLU A 94 -20.62 -32.84 -6.96
C GLU A 94 -19.57 -33.65 -6.22
N VAL A 95 -19.19 -33.17 -5.04
CA VAL A 95 -18.26 -33.87 -4.15
C VAL A 95 -19.07 -34.94 -3.44
N ILE A 96 -18.99 -36.18 -3.95
CA ILE A 96 -19.57 -37.35 -3.27
C ILE A 96 -18.85 -37.51 -1.94
N GLN A 97 -19.55 -37.29 -0.83
CA GLN A 97 -19.00 -37.46 0.50
C GLN A 97 -18.95 -38.96 0.82
N VAL A 98 -17.84 -39.61 0.46
CA VAL A 98 -17.53 -40.95 0.95
C VAL A 98 -17.35 -40.88 2.48
N PRO A 99 -17.90 -41.80 3.29
CA PRO A 99 -17.64 -41.82 4.73
C PRO A 99 -16.15 -41.95 4.99
N LYS A 100 -15.54 -40.88 5.51
CA LYS A 100 -14.11 -40.82 5.83
C LYS A 100 -13.89 -41.31 7.26
N LYS A 101 -12.96 -42.25 7.43
CA LYS A 101 -12.46 -42.63 8.76
C LYS A 101 -11.67 -41.46 9.35
N VAL A 102 -12.26 -40.76 10.30
CA VAL A 102 -11.59 -39.67 11.01
C VAL A 102 -10.83 -40.28 12.18
N VAL A 103 -9.50 -40.37 12.08
CA VAL A 103 -8.64 -40.70 13.23
C VAL A 103 -8.71 -39.50 14.17
N ARG A 104 -9.44 -39.65 15.28
CA ARG A 104 -9.48 -38.64 16.33
C ARG A 104 -8.46 -38.97 17.39
N ASP A 105 -7.75 -37.94 17.83
CA ASP A 105 -6.83 -38.04 18.94
C ASP A 105 -7.65 -38.30 20.21
N PRO A 106 -7.35 -39.36 20.99
CA PRO A 106 -8.13 -39.75 22.16
C PRO A 106 -8.19 -38.66 23.22
N ARG A 107 -7.23 -37.72 23.22
CA ARG A 107 -7.25 -36.53 24.10
C ARG A 107 -8.34 -35.53 23.74
N PHE A 108 -8.86 -35.62 22.51
CA PHE A 108 -9.88 -34.73 21.95
C PHE A 108 -11.15 -35.50 21.57
N GLU A 109 -11.27 -36.74 22.02
CA GLU A 109 -12.48 -37.54 21.85
C GLU A 109 -13.50 -37.15 22.94
N SER A 110 -14.79 -37.18 22.62
CA SER A 110 -15.84 -36.80 23.59
C SER A 110 -15.89 -37.69 24.84
N LEU A 111 -15.21 -38.84 24.78
CA LEU A 111 -15.04 -39.79 25.88
C LEU A 111 -13.81 -39.45 26.76
N CYS A 112 -12.96 -38.50 26.37
CA CYS A 112 -11.92 -37.98 27.25
C CYS A 112 -12.61 -37.23 28.39
N GLY A 113 -12.30 -37.59 29.64
CA GLY A 113 -13.09 -37.23 30.82
C GLY A 113 -13.32 -35.73 31.03
N THR A 114 -14.18 -35.40 31.99
CA THR A 114 -14.46 -34.01 32.38
C THR A 114 -13.24 -33.39 33.05
N LEU A 115 -12.93 -32.13 32.70
CA LEU A 115 -11.83 -31.39 33.31
C LEU A 115 -12.14 -31.10 34.79
N ASP A 116 -11.35 -31.68 35.69
CA ASP A 116 -11.38 -31.32 37.11
C ASP A 116 -10.62 -30.00 37.34
N ASN A 117 -11.39 -28.91 37.39
CA ASN A 117 -10.86 -27.56 37.58
C ASN A 117 -10.16 -27.37 38.92
N GLU A 118 -10.64 -28.03 39.98
CA GLU A 118 -10.07 -27.87 41.32
C GLU A 118 -8.75 -28.62 41.46
N GLY A 119 -8.69 -29.86 40.96
CA GLY A 119 -7.45 -30.61 40.89
C GLY A 119 -6.44 -29.96 39.95
N PHE A 120 -6.89 -29.38 38.83
CA PHE A 120 -6.01 -28.64 37.92
C PHE A 120 -5.41 -27.41 38.61
N ARG A 121 -6.24 -26.61 39.29
CA ARG A 121 -5.77 -25.44 40.03
C ARG A 121 -4.71 -25.85 41.05
N LYS A 122 -5.01 -26.82 41.92
CA LYS A 122 -4.07 -27.36 42.92
C LYS A 122 -2.74 -27.84 42.35
N ARG A 123 -2.76 -28.60 41.25
CA ARG A 123 -1.54 -29.12 40.62
C ARG A 123 -0.66 -28.02 40.01
N TYR A 124 -1.25 -26.91 39.61
CA TYR A 124 -0.59 -25.79 38.96
C TYR A 124 -0.69 -24.49 39.77
N ASP A 125 -0.89 -24.56 41.09
CA ASP A 125 -1.07 -23.37 41.94
C ASP A 125 0.16 -22.46 41.86
N PHE A 126 1.37 -23.04 41.75
CA PHE A 126 2.62 -22.30 41.57
C PHE A 126 2.62 -21.38 40.34
N LEU A 127 1.92 -21.76 39.25
CA LEU A 127 1.79 -20.96 38.04
C LEU A 127 0.95 -19.71 38.31
N PHE A 128 -0.12 -19.85 39.11
CA PHE A 128 -1.05 -18.77 39.42
C PHE A 128 -0.57 -17.86 40.55
N GLU A 129 0.15 -18.40 41.52
CA GLU A 129 0.60 -17.66 42.69
C GLU A 129 1.96 -16.99 42.48
N VAL A 130 2.87 -17.60 41.73
CA VAL A 130 4.25 -17.13 41.61
C VAL A 130 4.55 -16.62 40.20
N GLU A 131 4.34 -17.45 39.17
CA GLU A 131 4.84 -17.14 37.83
C GLU A 131 3.99 -16.10 37.09
N LEU A 132 2.66 -16.23 37.10
CA LEU A 132 1.76 -15.31 36.40
C LEU A 132 1.77 -13.90 37.00
N PRO A 133 1.74 -13.70 38.34
CA PRO A 133 1.85 -12.38 38.93
C PRO A 133 3.20 -11.74 38.64
N ALA A 134 4.30 -12.48 38.77
CA ALA A 134 5.64 -11.98 38.46
C ALA A 134 5.77 -11.57 36.99
N GLU A 135 5.32 -12.41 36.06
CA GLU A 135 5.34 -12.10 34.63
C GLU A 135 4.46 -10.89 34.29
N LYS A 136 3.30 -10.75 34.94
CA LYS A 136 2.42 -9.60 34.77
C LYS A 136 3.04 -8.30 35.29
N GLN A 137 3.73 -8.34 36.43
CA GLN A 137 4.48 -7.20 36.97
C GLN A 137 5.63 -6.82 36.03
N ASP A 138 6.42 -7.80 35.62
CA ASP A 138 7.50 -7.64 34.64
C ASP A 138 7.01 -7.03 33.34
N LYS A 139 5.90 -7.52 32.80
CA LYS A 139 5.28 -6.99 31.58
C LYS A 139 4.84 -5.55 31.79
N GLN A 140 4.24 -5.18 32.93
CA GLN A 140 3.84 -3.80 33.20
C GLN A 140 5.04 -2.85 33.34
N LEU A 141 6.12 -3.29 33.98
CA LEU A 141 7.35 -2.49 34.12
C LEU A 141 8.08 -2.33 32.78
N LYS A 142 8.13 -3.39 31.96
CA LYS A 142 8.75 -3.37 30.62
C LYS A 142 7.88 -2.64 29.60
N SER A 143 6.57 -2.81 29.70
CA SER A 143 5.57 -2.02 28.97
C SER A 143 5.33 -0.73 29.73
N VAL A 144 6.35 0.13 29.85
CA VAL A 144 6.04 1.55 30.03
C VAL A 144 5.24 1.91 28.79
N PRO A 145 3.90 2.12 28.87
CA PRO A 145 3.18 2.58 27.71
C PRO A 145 3.92 3.86 27.34
N ARG A 146 4.35 3.99 26.08
CA ARG A 146 4.84 5.27 25.60
C ARG A 146 3.67 6.21 25.83
N LYS A 147 3.69 6.94 26.94
CA LYS A 147 2.64 7.89 27.28
C LYS A 147 2.55 8.75 26.03
N ASN A 148 1.36 8.83 25.46
CA ASN A 148 1.18 9.61 24.26
C ASN A 148 1.55 11.03 24.66
N VAL A 149 2.75 11.49 24.31
CA VAL A 149 3.25 12.84 24.64
C VAL A 149 2.22 13.88 24.18
N GLU A 150 1.50 13.54 23.11
CA GLU A 150 0.27 14.16 22.63
C GLU A 150 -0.83 14.33 23.68
N SER A 151 -1.27 13.23 24.31
CA SER A 151 -2.33 13.28 25.30
C SER A 151 -1.92 14.06 26.54
N GLU A 152 -0.64 14.00 26.94
CA GLU A 152 -0.13 14.79 28.06
C GLU A 152 -0.18 16.29 27.73
N ILE A 153 0.36 16.71 26.59
CA ILE A 153 0.30 18.11 26.14
C ILE A 153 -1.14 18.59 26.04
N LEU A 154 -2.05 17.77 25.53
CA LEU A 154 -3.46 18.13 25.39
C LEU A 154 -4.14 18.24 26.76
N SER A 155 -3.86 17.31 27.68
CA SER A 155 -4.43 17.34 29.04
C SER A 155 -3.93 18.55 29.83
N GLU A 156 -2.64 18.89 29.73
CA GLU A 156 -2.05 20.09 30.34
C GLU A 156 -2.71 21.36 29.78
N HIS A 157 -2.95 21.40 28.48
CA HIS A 157 -3.63 22.53 27.85
C HIS A 157 -5.09 22.66 28.28
N ILE A 158 -5.86 21.57 28.25
CA ILE A 158 -7.26 21.56 28.65
C ILE A 158 -7.41 22.03 30.11
N LYS A 159 -6.50 21.64 31.01
CA LYS A 159 -6.50 22.10 32.40
C LYS A 159 -6.31 23.62 32.49
N LYS A 160 -5.30 24.17 31.80
CA LYS A 160 -5.03 25.62 31.76
C LYS A 160 -6.20 26.42 31.17
N GLU A 161 -6.78 25.93 30.08
CA GLU A 161 -7.93 26.58 29.44
C GLU A 161 -9.19 26.50 30.31
N ARG A 162 -9.39 25.41 31.04
CA ARG A 162 -10.48 25.30 32.02
C ARG A 162 -10.35 26.31 33.14
N GLU A 163 -9.14 26.54 33.65
CA GLU A 163 -8.86 27.58 34.65
C GLU A 163 -9.10 28.98 34.08
N ALA A 164 -8.57 29.26 32.89
CA ALA A 164 -8.80 30.53 32.19
C ALA A 164 -10.29 30.79 31.92
N ALA A 165 -11.05 29.74 31.57
CA ALA A 165 -12.48 29.83 31.35
C ALA A 165 -13.28 30.10 32.64
N LYS A 166 -12.84 29.58 33.79
CA LYS A 166 -13.40 29.98 35.09
C LYS A 166 -13.23 31.48 35.35
N HIS A 167 -12.14 32.06 34.86
CA HIS A 167 -11.90 33.50 34.90
C HIS A 167 -12.58 34.28 33.76
N GLY A 168 -13.50 33.66 33.02
CA GLY A 168 -14.32 34.31 31.99
C GLY A 168 -13.67 34.42 30.60
N LYS A 169 -12.45 33.89 30.40
CA LYS A 169 -11.85 33.84 29.06
C LYS A 169 -12.53 32.78 28.19
N ARG A 170 -12.62 33.01 26.89
CA ARG A 170 -13.16 32.02 25.96
C ARG A 170 -12.17 30.85 25.85
N PRO A 171 -12.61 29.59 26.04
CA PRO A 171 -11.72 28.44 25.97
C PRO A 171 -11.14 28.28 24.56
N TYR A 172 -9.83 28.12 24.47
CA TYR A 172 -9.10 27.87 23.23
C TYR A 172 -8.69 26.39 23.14
N TYR A 173 -8.57 25.87 21.91
CA TYR A 173 -8.09 24.51 21.67
C TYR A 173 -6.85 24.57 20.81
N LEU A 174 -5.83 23.80 21.21
CA LEU A 174 -4.54 23.83 20.57
C LEU A 174 -4.62 23.31 19.12
N LYS A 175 -4.02 24.05 18.18
CA LYS A 175 -3.96 23.60 16.78
C LYS A 175 -3.01 22.42 16.63
N LYS A 176 -3.19 21.64 15.56
CA LYS A 176 -2.32 20.49 15.26
C LYS A 176 -0.84 20.87 15.06
N SER A 177 -0.54 22.07 14.56
CA SER A 177 0.83 22.59 14.42
C SER A 177 1.47 22.87 15.78
N GLU A 178 0.78 23.61 16.65
CA GLU A 178 1.20 23.93 18.01
C GLU A 178 1.43 22.67 18.86
N ILE A 179 0.56 21.65 18.69
CA ILE A 179 0.74 20.33 19.31
C ILE A 179 2.08 19.69 18.86
N ARG A 180 2.45 19.79 17.57
CA ARG A 180 3.73 19.26 17.06
C ARG A 180 4.92 20.03 17.61
N GLU A 181 4.85 21.36 17.67
CA GLU A 181 5.91 22.21 18.22
C GLU A 181 6.16 21.89 19.69
N ARG A 182 5.11 21.80 20.51
CA ARG A 182 5.24 21.42 21.93
C ARG A 182 5.89 20.05 22.11
N LYS A 183 5.56 19.08 21.26
CA LYS A 183 6.25 17.77 21.28
C LYS A 183 7.73 17.88 20.91
N LEU A 184 8.05 18.68 19.89
CA LEU A 184 9.44 18.88 19.47
C LEU A 184 10.25 19.56 20.57
N ILE A 185 9.67 20.54 21.26
CA ILE A 185 10.28 21.23 22.41
C ILE A 185 10.49 20.26 23.58
N LYS A 186 9.45 19.51 23.99
CA LYS A 186 9.60 18.48 25.05
C LYS A 186 10.70 17.49 24.72
N LYS A 187 10.70 16.94 23.49
CA LYS A 187 11.73 16.02 23.01
C LYS A 187 13.13 16.64 22.98
N TYR A 188 13.23 17.92 22.61
CA TYR A 188 14.51 18.64 22.62
C TYR A 188 15.05 18.77 24.05
N ASN A 189 14.20 19.17 25.00
CA ASN A 189 14.57 19.29 26.41
C ASN A 189 15.02 17.94 26.98
N GLU A 190 14.26 16.87 26.75
CA GLU A 190 14.63 15.50 27.16
C GLU A 190 16.00 15.07 26.60
N LEU A 191 16.27 15.36 25.32
CA LEU A 191 17.55 15.02 24.68
C LEU A 191 18.71 15.89 25.18
N LYS A 192 18.43 17.16 25.51
CA LYS A 192 19.40 18.11 26.06
C LYS A 192 19.77 17.72 27.49
N GLU A 193 18.78 17.45 28.33
CA GLU A 193 18.96 16.95 29.71
C GLU A 193 19.67 15.59 29.72
N GLY A 194 19.32 14.71 28.78
CA GLY A 194 19.96 13.41 28.63
C GLY A 194 21.35 13.42 27.96
N GLY A 195 21.88 14.58 27.56
CA GLY A 195 23.18 14.73 26.88
C GLY A 195 23.28 14.04 25.51
N LYS A 196 22.16 13.62 24.92
CA LYS A 196 22.09 12.83 23.67
C LYS A 196 21.75 13.70 22.45
N LEU A 197 21.64 15.01 22.63
CA LEU A 197 21.21 15.95 21.61
C LEU A 197 22.16 15.97 20.41
N ASP A 198 23.47 16.09 20.65
CA ASP A 198 24.47 16.21 19.58
C ASP A 198 24.51 14.94 18.72
N ALA A 199 24.56 13.77 19.36
CA ALA A 199 24.50 12.48 18.67
C ALA A 199 23.19 12.32 17.86
N TYR A 200 22.05 12.80 18.38
CA TYR A 200 20.78 12.79 17.66
C TYR A 200 20.81 13.70 16.43
N ILE A 201 21.39 14.90 16.55
CA ILE A 201 21.56 15.85 15.45
C ILE A 201 22.48 15.26 14.39
N GLU A 202 23.63 14.70 14.76
CA GLU A 202 24.55 14.06 13.82
C GLU A 202 23.89 12.90 13.07
N LYS A 203 23.15 12.04 13.77
CA LYS A 203 22.42 10.93 13.15
C LYS A 203 21.33 11.43 12.20
N ARG A 204 20.67 12.55 12.52
CA ARG A 204 19.70 13.21 11.63
C ARG A 204 20.38 13.81 10.41
N ARG A 205 21.52 14.51 10.58
CA ARG A 205 22.33 15.06 9.48
C ARG A 205 22.76 13.96 8.51
N LYS A 206 23.33 12.85 9.01
CA LYS A 206 23.73 11.70 8.18
C LYS A 206 22.56 11.09 7.41
N LYS A 207 21.39 10.92 8.05
CA LYS A 207 20.19 10.41 7.38
C LYS A 207 19.64 11.36 6.32
N ASN A 208 19.68 12.67 6.57
CA ASN A 208 19.23 13.66 5.60
C ASN A 208 20.19 13.72 4.42
N ALA A 209 21.50 13.79 4.65
CA ALA A 209 22.51 13.75 3.59
C ALA A 209 22.39 12.50 2.70
N SER A 210 22.11 11.33 3.29
CA SER A 210 21.86 10.09 2.54
C SER A 210 20.57 10.14 1.71
N LYS A 211 19.51 10.80 2.22
CA LYS A 211 18.28 11.02 1.45
C LYS A 211 18.50 12.00 0.32
N ASP A 212 19.23 13.08 0.58
CA ASP A 212 19.53 14.09 -0.43
C ASP A 212 20.37 13.46 -1.54
N HIS A 213 21.36 12.64 -1.20
CA HIS A 213 22.15 11.86 -2.16
C HIS A 213 21.32 10.89 -3.03
N ARG A 214 20.11 10.49 -2.60
CA ARG A 214 19.21 9.70 -3.45
C ARG A 214 18.68 10.50 -4.64
N TYR A 215 18.52 11.81 -4.48
CA TYR A 215 17.98 12.72 -5.49
C TYR A 215 19.06 13.53 -6.21
N VAL A 216 20.33 13.38 -5.79
CA VAL A 216 21.46 13.96 -6.51
C VAL A 216 21.87 13.00 -7.64
N PRO A 217 21.96 13.48 -8.90
CA PRO A 217 22.44 12.67 -10.01
C PRO A 217 23.84 12.13 -9.71
N TYR A 218 24.08 10.85 -10.06
CA TYR A 218 25.42 10.28 -9.96
C TYR A 218 26.40 11.12 -10.77
N LYS A 219 27.56 11.42 -10.18
CA LYS A 219 28.65 12.05 -10.93
C LYS A 219 28.96 11.16 -12.13
N ARG A 220 28.90 11.75 -13.33
CA ARG A 220 29.35 11.07 -14.55
C ARG A 220 30.82 10.64 -14.33
N PRO A 221 31.19 9.38 -14.61
CA PRO A 221 32.58 8.98 -14.55
C PRO A 221 33.37 9.87 -15.51
N SER A 222 34.39 10.57 -15.01
CA SER A 222 35.31 11.28 -15.88
C SER A 222 36.04 10.24 -16.71
N ASN A 223 35.96 10.34 -18.03
CA ASN A 223 36.69 9.46 -18.95
C ASN A 223 38.19 9.84 -18.89
N GLY A 224 38.87 9.39 -17.83
CA GLY A 224 40.25 9.74 -17.49
C GLY A 224 41.25 8.67 -17.89
N GLY A 225 41.14 8.16 -19.11
CA GLY A 225 42.10 7.19 -19.64
C GLY A 225 42.17 7.25 -21.16
N GLN A 226 43.15 8.01 -21.67
CA GLN A 226 44.03 7.69 -22.82
C GLN A 226 44.83 8.95 -23.20
N GLN A 227 46.02 9.11 -22.60
CA GLN A 227 47.22 9.66 -23.23
C GLN A 227 48.41 8.89 -22.67
#